data_AF-A0A1Z5JGQ4-F1
#
_entry.id   AF-A0A1Z5JGQ4-F1
#
_cell.length_a   1.000
_cell.length_b   1.000
_cell.length_c   1.000
_cell.angle_alpha   90.00
_cell.angle_beta   90.00
_cell.angle_gamma   90.00
#
_symmetry.space_group_name_H-M   'P 1'
#
loop_
_entity.id
_entity.type
_entity.pdbx_description
1 polymer ?
#
loop_
_entity_poly.entity_id
_entity_poly.type
_entity_poly.pdbx_seq_one_letter_code
_entity_poly.pdbx_strand_id
1 'polypeptide(L)'
;MIRLRPFQQRLLSTAVAVELPIQHSRKQLPPVCTDPVQLKEMTSEILQAPMGSLFSYDMQVTQKDIDRHRDEAWNKADLTVQKVEFLLRGHAAGIEGTIWNRWLEQKATHDDSKPMQSLLDRIWREGQVYMTIRTQRMEELFGQEEDNEEDLEGIHKNIEELARTGTLEYDGSSSESESDSDSSSDEEDPTASYDNEFAFPGPTTAMYETVLDSLACQGRVIHASWDLLQDVLGRHNLDGGDEFNTNEFTRPSVLCFNALIRVAANQKYDAKKSDVQDRDHALLLAFQSYDALKQCKLVEANSATYCYLLQTVSKYFPPSKSRGNIAHGMWHQACTQGLVDDSVIQAYLDVNSPSNGSEFDEYIKNHLEGKTRKSVPQKWTQMSRKLRHDPKDAFY
;
A
#
# COMPACT_ATOMS: atom_id res chain seq x y z
N MET A 1 -65.35 26.26 -17.65
CA MET A 1 -64.29 26.00 -16.64
C MET A 1 -63.65 24.66 -16.95
N ILE A 2 -62.48 24.67 -17.58
CA ILE A 2 -61.72 23.48 -17.96
C ILE A 2 -60.65 23.28 -16.88
N ARG A 3 -60.74 22.20 -16.10
CA ARG A 3 -59.72 21.83 -15.11
C ARG A 3 -58.53 21.18 -15.81
N LEU A 4 -57.42 21.91 -15.90
CA LEU A 4 -56.12 21.35 -16.25
C LEU A 4 -55.65 20.43 -15.12
N ARG A 5 -55.26 19.20 -15.44
CA ARG A 5 -54.53 18.32 -14.51
C ARG A 5 -53.04 18.70 -14.50
N PRO A 6 -52.33 18.60 -13.36
CA PRO A 6 -50.90 18.84 -13.33
C PRO A 6 -50.18 17.68 -14.03
N PHE A 7 -49.27 18.05 -14.94
CA PHE A 7 -48.30 17.17 -15.55
C PHE A 7 -47.27 16.79 -14.48
N GLN A 8 -47.36 15.60 -13.90
CA GLN A 8 -46.31 15.05 -13.04
C GLN A 8 -45.17 14.56 -13.93
N GLN A 9 -44.09 15.34 -14.02
CA GLN A 9 -42.77 14.84 -14.40
C GLN A 9 -42.27 13.90 -13.29
N ARG A 10 -42.52 12.60 -13.45
CA ARG A 10 -41.73 11.53 -12.81
C ARG A 10 -40.92 10.85 -13.91
N LEU A 11 -39.73 11.41 -14.19
CA LEU A 11 -38.62 10.65 -14.73
C LEU A 11 -37.63 10.46 -13.57
N LEU A 12 -38.00 9.59 -12.63
CA LEU A 12 -36.99 8.97 -11.78
C LEU A 12 -36.31 7.93 -12.67
N SER A 13 -35.12 8.27 -13.13
CA SER A 13 -34.15 7.31 -13.61
C SER A 13 -33.92 6.32 -12.47
N THR A 14 -34.60 5.17 -12.52
CA THR A 14 -34.22 4.00 -11.74
C THR A 14 -32.96 3.45 -12.40
N ALA A 15 -31.82 4.14 -12.18
CA ALA A 15 -30.53 3.50 -12.28
C ALA A 15 -30.60 2.33 -11.32
N VAL A 16 -30.64 1.11 -11.87
CA VAL A 16 -30.45 -0.10 -11.08
C VAL A 16 -29.10 0.11 -10.40
N ALA A 17 -29.13 0.37 -9.09
CA ALA A 17 -27.90 0.47 -8.31
C ALA A 17 -27.19 -0.85 -8.55
N VAL A 18 -26.07 -0.80 -9.27
CA VAL A 18 -25.21 -1.96 -9.46
C VAL A 18 -24.74 -2.29 -8.06
N GLU A 19 -25.33 -3.32 -7.45
CA GLU A 19 -24.82 -3.90 -6.22
C GLU A 19 -23.42 -4.41 -6.54
N LEU A 20 -22.42 -3.59 -6.21
CA LEU A 20 -21.04 -4.00 -6.36
C LEU A 20 -20.85 -5.17 -5.40
N PRO A 21 -20.35 -6.33 -5.86
CA PRO A 21 -19.91 -7.37 -4.95
C PRO A 21 -18.72 -6.79 -4.20
N ILE A 22 -18.94 -6.20 -3.03
CA ILE A 22 -17.88 -5.52 -2.26
C ILE A 22 -17.60 -6.24 -0.95
N GLN A 23 -18.62 -6.90 -0.39
CA GLN A 23 -18.46 -7.83 0.71
C GLN A 23 -17.89 -9.15 0.18
N HIS A 24 -16.71 -9.52 0.66
CA HIS A 24 -16.11 -10.80 0.35
C HIS A 24 -15.81 -11.58 1.62
N SER A 25 -16.05 -12.88 1.56
CA SER A 25 -15.65 -13.81 2.59
C SER A 25 -14.13 -13.95 2.56
N ARG A 26 -13.48 -14.08 3.73
CA ARG A 26 -12.05 -14.46 3.84
C ARG A 26 -11.69 -15.75 3.07
N LYS A 27 -12.69 -16.54 2.66
CA LYS A 27 -12.51 -17.79 1.90
C LYS A 27 -12.64 -17.64 0.38
N GLN A 28 -13.05 -16.47 -0.10
CA GLN A 28 -13.26 -16.18 -1.51
C GLN A 28 -12.29 -15.09 -1.97
N LEU A 29 -11.86 -15.21 -3.21
CA LEU A 29 -11.02 -14.18 -3.82
C LEU A 29 -11.80 -12.86 -3.86
N PRO A 30 -11.13 -11.74 -3.61
CA PRO A 30 -11.77 -10.46 -3.75
C PRO A 30 -12.26 -10.25 -5.19
N PRO A 31 -13.43 -9.62 -5.35
CA PRO A 31 -14.04 -9.41 -6.66
C PRO A 31 -13.21 -8.43 -7.50
N VAL A 32 -13.17 -8.70 -8.80
CA VAL A 32 -12.40 -7.96 -9.80
C VAL A 32 -13.36 -7.45 -10.87
N CYS A 33 -13.22 -6.20 -11.29
CA CYS A 33 -13.99 -5.67 -12.42
C CYS A 33 -13.45 -6.24 -13.74
N THR A 34 -14.17 -7.17 -14.35
CA THR A 34 -13.75 -7.82 -15.61
C THR A 34 -14.33 -7.19 -16.86
N ASP A 35 -15.38 -6.37 -16.73
CA ASP A 35 -15.97 -5.65 -17.87
C ASP A 35 -15.19 -4.35 -18.13
N PRO A 36 -14.48 -4.23 -19.27
CA PRO A 36 -13.68 -3.05 -19.58
C PRO A 36 -14.50 -1.77 -19.76
N VAL A 37 -15.77 -1.88 -20.17
CA VAL A 37 -16.66 -0.71 -20.32
C VAL A 37 -17.03 -0.20 -18.93
N GLN A 38 -17.50 -1.09 -18.06
CA GLN A 38 -17.83 -0.76 -16.67
C GLN A 38 -16.61 -0.21 -15.92
N LEU A 39 -15.44 -0.83 -16.06
CA LEU A 39 -14.20 -0.41 -15.43
C LEU A 39 -13.85 1.04 -15.82
N LYS A 40 -13.93 1.36 -17.11
CA LYS A 40 -13.65 2.71 -17.61
C LYS A 40 -14.67 3.73 -17.12
N GLU A 41 -15.96 3.41 -17.17
CA GLU A 41 -17.03 4.32 -16.74
C GLU A 41 -16.93 4.64 -15.25
N MET A 42 -16.82 3.61 -14.40
CA MET A 42 -16.71 3.78 -12.95
C MET A 42 -15.40 4.45 -12.53
N THR A 43 -14.28 4.17 -13.22
CA THR A 43 -13.02 4.89 -12.99
C THR A 43 -13.20 6.37 -13.30
N SER A 44 -13.84 6.70 -14.43
CA SER A 44 -14.10 8.09 -14.82
C SER A 44 -15.00 8.79 -13.82
N GLU A 45 -16.04 8.11 -13.32
CA GLU A 45 -16.95 8.62 -12.29
C GLU A 45 -16.20 9.05 -11.02
N ILE A 46 -15.30 8.21 -10.50
CA ILE A 46 -14.50 8.51 -9.29
C ILE A 46 -13.53 9.67 -9.53
N LEU A 47 -12.83 9.66 -10.68
CA LEU A 47 -11.85 10.69 -11.01
C LEU A 47 -12.46 12.05 -11.33
N GLN A 48 -13.71 12.10 -11.80
CA GLN A 48 -14.42 13.33 -12.16
C GLN A 48 -15.36 13.83 -11.05
N ALA A 49 -15.59 13.06 -9.99
CA ALA A 49 -16.38 13.50 -8.85
C ALA A 49 -15.77 14.78 -8.24
N PRO A 50 -16.59 15.75 -7.76
CA PRO A 50 -16.08 16.92 -7.05
C PRO A 50 -15.23 16.54 -5.82
N MET A 51 -14.22 17.34 -5.50
CA MET A 51 -13.42 17.15 -4.29
C MET A 51 -14.28 17.28 -3.03
N GLY A 52 -14.14 16.35 -2.09
CA GLY A 52 -14.93 16.26 -0.85
C GLY A 52 -16.30 15.59 -1.02
N SER A 53 -16.65 15.13 -2.22
CA SER A 53 -17.95 14.48 -2.47
C SER A 53 -17.93 12.97 -2.30
N LEU A 54 -16.74 12.35 -2.27
CA LEU A 54 -16.61 10.90 -2.23
C LEU A 54 -16.71 10.34 -0.80
N PHE A 55 -16.34 11.14 0.20
CA PHE A 55 -16.52 10.84 1.61
C PHE A 55 -17.56 11.80 2.19
N SER A 56 -18.76 11.28 2.49
CA SER A 56 -19.82 12.11 3.06
C SER A 56 -19.47 12.50 4.50
N TYR A 57 -19.34 13.79 4.77
CA TYR A 57 -19.25 14.33 6.12
C TYR A 57 -20.63 14.76 6.62
N ASP A 58 -21.32 13.84 7.30
CA ASP A 58 -22.59 14.11 8.00
C ASP A 58 -22.51 13.48 9.39
N MET A 59 -21.62 14.04 10.20
CA MET A 59 -21.36 13.59 11.56
C MET A 59 -22.06 14.55 12.54
N GLN A 60 -23.00 14.01 13.32
CA GLN A 60 -23.53 14.70 14.50
C GLN A 60 -22.63 14.35 15.68
N VAL A 61 -21.54 15.11 15.83
CA VAL A 61 -20.54 14.89 16.87
C VAL A 61 -21.09 15.24 18.25
N THR A 62 -20.87 14.36 19.24
CA THR A 62 -20.98 14.69 20.66
C THR A 62 -19.65 14.44 21.36
N GLN A 63 -19.33 15.20 22.41
CA GLN A 63 -18.04 15.14 23.12
C GLN A 63 -17.68 13.75 23.68
N LYS A 64 -18.67 12.86 23.86
CA LYS A 64 -18.47 11.51 24.39
C LYS A 64 -18.00 10.49 23.35
N ASP A 65 -17.88 10.89 22.08
CA ASP A 65 -17.73 9.96 20.95
C ASP A 65 -16.38 10.07 20.22
N ILE A 66 -15.37 10.77 20.77
CA ILE A 66 -14.07 11.00 20.08
C ILE A 66 -13.45 9.70 19.53
N ASP A 67 -13.36 8.63 20.34
CA ASP A 67 -12.86 7.33 19.87
C ASP A 67 -13.75 6.69 18.79
N ARG A 68 -15.06 6.96 18.81
CA ARG A 68 -16.02 6.47 17.79
C ARG A 68 -15.85 7.22 16.47
N HIS A 69 -15.27 8.41 16.46
CA HIS A 69 -15.11 9.21 15.24
C HIS A 69 -14.19 8.54 14.23
N ARG A 70 -13.15 7.83 14.69
CA ARG A 70 -12.26 7.07 13.79
C ARG A 70 -13.03 6.01 13.03
N ASP A 71 -13.78 5.18 13.75
CA ASP A 71 -14.56 4.11 13.14
C ASP A 71 -15.68 4.68 12.25
N GLU A 72 -16.32 5.77 12.67
CA GLU A 72 -17.33 6.46 11.86
C GLU A 72 -16.73 7.02 10.56
N ALA A 73 -15.54 7.64 10.62
CA ALA A 73 -14.85 8.15 9.44
C ALA A 73 -14.55 7.03 8.42
N TRP A 74 -14.03 5.90 8.89
CA TRP A 74 -13.81 4.73 8.04
C TRP A 74 -15.12 4.15 7.51
N ASN A 75 -16.17 4.05 8.32
CA ASN A 75 -17.49 3.58 7.88
C ASN A 75 -18.10 4.46 6.78
N LYS A 76 -17.90 5.78 6.83
CA LYS A 76 -18.39 6.72 5.81
C LYS A 76 -17.61 6.58 4.50
N ALA A 77 -16.33 6.26 4.56
CA ALA A 77 -15.49 6.05 3.39
C ALA A 77 -15.56 4.63 2.82
N ASP A 78 -15.99 3.65 3.62
CA ASP A 78 -15.91 2.21 3.33
C ASP A 78 -16.45 1.84 1.94
N LEU A 79 -17.64 2.32 1.57
CA LEU A 79 -18.24 2.03 0.27
C LEU A 79 -17.38 2.53 -0.90
N THR A 80 -16.83 3.73 -0.78
CA THR A 80 -15.97 4.33 -1.80
C THR A 80 -14.60 3.64 -1.85
N VAL A 81 -14.03 3.33 -0.68
CA VAL A 81 -12.78 2.57 -0.54
C VAL A 81 -12.91 1.20 -1.22
N GLN A 82 -13.95 0.44 -0.90
CA GLN A 82 -14.21 -0.86 -1.51
C GLN A 82 -14.45 -0.76 -3.03
N LYS A 83 -15.16 0.28 -3.49
CA LYS A 83 -15.35 0.56 -4.92
C LYS A 83 -14.01 0.83 -5.61
N VAL A 84 -13.11 1.62 -5.01
CA VAL A 84 -11.79 1.88 -5.61
C VAL A 84 -10.90 0.65 -5.59
N GLU A 85 -10.89 -0.15 -4.52
CA GLU A 85 -10.18 -1.44 -4.52
C GLU A 85 -10.65 -2.35 -5.66
N PHE A 86 -11.97 -2.45 -5.86
CA PHE A 86 -12.55 -3.22 -6.96
C PHE A 86 -12.05 -2.75 -8.34
N LEU A 87 -11.94 -1.43 -8.55
CA LEU A 87 -11.42 -0.86 -9.79
C LEU A 87 -9.91 -1.07 -9.95
N LEU A 88 -9.11 -0.86 -8.89
CA LEU A 88 -7.67 -1.11 -8.90
C LEU A 88 -7.36 -2.56 -9.26
N ARG A 89 -8.10 -3.51 -8.68
CA ARG A 89 -7.99 -4.94 -9.03
C ARG A 89 -8.34 -5.19 -10.49
N GLY A 90 -9.36 -4.52 -11.03
CA GLY A 90 -9.75 -4.59 -12.44
C GLY A 90 -8.62 -4.16 -13.38
N HIS A 91 -8.05 -2.97 -13.15
CA HIS A 91 -6.91 -2.45 -13.91
C HIS A 91 -5.68 -3.37 -13.77
N ALA A 92 -5.37 -3.82 -12.55
CA ALA A 92 -4.23 -4.71 -12.30
C ALA A 92 -4.38 -6.08 -12.97
N ALA A 93 -5.61 -6.60 -13.11
CA ALA A 93 -5.88 -7.84 -13.82
C ALA A 93 -5.60 -7.74 -15.33
N GLY A 94 -5.56 -6.51 -15.87
CA GLY A 94 -5.14 -6.19 -17.23
C GLY A 94 -3.64 -6.28 -17.49
N ILE A 95 -2.83 -6.34 -16.44
CA ILE A 95 -1.36 -6.33 -16.50
C ILE A 95 -0.84 -7.77 -16.36
N GLU A 96 -0.07 -8.23 -17.34
CA GLU A 96 0.45 -9.59 -17.34
C GLU A 96 1.36 -9.87 -16.13
N GLY A 97 1.11 -10.99 -15.45
CA GLY A 97 1.97 -11.48 -14.37
C GLY A 97 1.59 -10.99 -12.97
N THR A 98 0.67 -10.04 -12.86
CA THR A 98 0.09 -9.62 -11.57
C THR A 98 -0.63 -10.79 -10.91
N ILE A 99 -0.81 -10.71 -9.60
CA ILE A 99 -1.60 -11.71 -8.87
C ILE A 99 -3.02 -11.76 -9.42
N TRP A 100 -3.57 -10.63 -9.84
CA TRP A 100 -4.94 -10.49 -10.34
C TRP A 100 -5.14 -11.10 -11.73
N ASN A 101 -4.16 -10.97 -12.62
CA ASN A 101 -4.21 -11.55 -13.96
C ASN A 101 -4.19 -13.08 -13.94
N ARG A 102 -3.58 -13.71 -12.92
CA ARG A 102 -3.50 -15.17 -12.79
C ARG A 102 -4.86 -15.83 -12.54
N TRP A 103 -5.84 -15.07 -12.08
CA TRP A 103 -7.17 -15.58 -11.73
C TRP A 103 -8.17 -15.49 -12.88
N LEU A 104 -7.89 -14.69 -13.91
CA LEU A 104 -8.76 -14.57 -15.06
C LEU A 104 -8.50 -15.70 -16.07
N GLU A 105 -9.59 -16.33 -16.53
CA GLU A 105 -9.52 -17.33 -17.62
C GLU A 105 -9.02 -16.70 -18.92
N GLN A 106 -9.43 -15.44 -19.17
CA GLN A 106 -8.99 -14.64 -20.30
C GLN A 106 -7.96 -13.61 -19.82
N LYS A 107 -6.71 -13.81 -20.23
CA LYS A 107 -5.63 -12.87 -19.92
C LYS A 107 -5.74 -11.66 -20.84
N ALA A 108 -6.11 -10.53 -20.26
CA ALA A 108 -5.99 -9.24 -20.94
C ALA A 108 -4.53 -8.75 -20.86
N THR A 109 -4.10 -8.00 -21.87
CA THR A 109 -2.78 -7.35 -21.91
C THR A 109 -2.95 -5.88 -22.29
N HIS A 110 -2.98 -5.02 -21.28
CA HIS A 110 -2.98 -3.56 -21.44
C HIS A 110 -2.21 -2.90 -20.28
N ASP A 111 -1.65 -1.72 -20.53
CA ASP A 111 -0.91 -0.96 -19.52
C ASP A 111 -1.86 0.05 -18.86
N ASP A 112 -2.44 -0.38 -17.73
CA ASP A 112 -3.39 0.41 -16.94
C ASP A 112 -2.77 0.93 -15.64
N SER A 113 -1.46 1.15 -15.62
CA SER A 113 -0.76 1.71 -14.45
C SER A 113 -1.22 3.13 -14.09
N LYS A 114 -1.47 3.98 -15.10
CA LYS A 114 -1.83 5.39 -14.89
C LYS A 114 -3.19 5.56 -14.21
N PRO A 115 -4.29 4.93 -14.68
CA PRO A 115 -5.58 5.00 -13.98
C PRO A 115 -5.48 4.60 -12.51
N MET A 116 -4.69 3.57 -12.19
CA MET A 116 -4.53 3.12 -10.80
C MET A 116 -3.85 4.16 -9.92
N GLN A 117 -2.75 4.76 -10.38
CA GLN A 117 -2.10 5.83 -9.62
C GLN A 117 -3.05 7.01 -9.42
N SER A 118 -3.79 7.40 -10.47
CA SER A 118 -4.78 8.49 -10.37
C SER A 118 -5.90 8.17 -9.37
N LEU A 119 -6.37 6.92 -9.31
CA LEU A 119 -7.36 6.48 -8.32
C LEU A 119 -6.80 6.54 -6.90
N LEU A 120 -5.55 6.11 -6.71
CA LEU A 120 -4.87 6.16 -5.41
C LEU A 120 -4.69 7.60 -4.93
N ASP A 121 -4.17 8.49 -5.79
CA ASP A 121 -3.99 9.91 -5.50
C ASP A 121 -5.34 10.60 -5.22
N ARG A 122 -6.39 10.20 -5.95
CA ARG A 122 -7.75 10.74 -5.76
C ARG A 122 -8.29 10.40 -4.37
N ILE A 123 -8.17 9.15 -3.94
CA ILE A 123 -8.62 8.70 -2.62
C ILE A 123 -7.77 9.30 -1.50
N TRP A 124 -6.47 9.46 -1.72
CA TRP A 124 -5.60 10.19 -0.80
C TRP A 124 -6.11 11.62 -0.55
N ARG A 125 -6.36 12.39 -1.62
CA ARG A 125 -6.85 13.78 -1.51
C ARG A 125 -8.23 13.88 -0.88
N GLU A 126 -9.13 12.96 -1.18
CA GLU A 126 -10.45 12.93 -0.51
C GLU A 126 -10.32 12.73 1.00
N GLY A 127 -9.38 11.88 1.43
CA GLY A 127 -9.13 11.64 2.84
C GLY A 127 -8.57 12.87 3.55
N GLN A 128 -7.67 13.60 2.89
CA GLN A 128 -7.17 14.88 3.40
C GLN A 128 -8.30 15.92 3.54
N VAL A 129 -9.13 16.08 2.51
CA VAL A 129 -10.29 16.99 2.57
C VAL A 129 -11.25 16.60 3.69
N TYR A 130 -11.51 15.31 3.87
CA TYR A 130 -12.33 14.81 4.97
C TYR A 130 -11.77 15.22 6.33
N MET A 131 -10.46 15.07 6.56
CA MET A 131 -9.84 15.51 7.82
C MET A 131 -9.90 17.01 8.01
N THR A 132 -9.64 17.81 6.97
CA THR A 132 -9.76 19.26 7.06
C THR A 132 -11.15 19.70 7.49
N ILE A 133 -12.20 19.11 6.89
CA ILE A 133 -13.59 19.38 7.28
C ILE A 133 -13.85 18.90 8.71
N ARG A 134 -13.33 17.73 9.11
CA ARG A 134 -13.44 17.22 10.48
C ARG A 134 -12.85 18.18 11.48
N THR A 135 -11.60 18.60 11.29
CA THR A 135 -10.89 19.52 12.18
C THR A 135 -11.68 20.80 12.37
N GLN A 136 -12.10 21.45 11.28
CA GLN A 136 -12.87 22.68 11.34
C GLN A 136 -14.16 22.51 12.14
N ARG A 137 -14.85 21.38 11.98
CA ARG A 137 -16.06 21.09 12.74
C ARG A 137 -15.80 20.81 14.22
N MET A 138 -14.67 20.19 14.55
CA MET A 138 -14.26 20.01 15.95
C MET A 138 -13.91 21.35 16.59
N GLU A 139 -13.19 22.22 15.88
CA GLU A 139 -12.88 23.58 16.32
C GLU A 139 -14.15 24.43 16.50
N GLU A 140 -15.11 24.36 15.58
CA GLU A 140 -16.41 25.05 15.72
C GLU A 140 -17.21 24.59 16.95
N LEU A 141 -17.14 23.31 17.30
CA LEU A 141 -17.92 22.74 18.40
C LEU A 141 -17.24 22.88 19.76
N PHE A 142 -15.91 22.87 19.81
CA PHE A 142 -15.14 22.76 21.05
C PHE A 142 -14.08 23.85 21.23
N GLY A 143 -13.73 24.59 20.18
CA GLY A 143 -12.70 25.63 20.21
C GLY A 143 -13.17 26.98 20.77
N GLN A 144 -14.40 27.09 21.29
CA GLN A 144 -14.97 28.35 21.77
C GLN A 144 -14.85 28.60 23.29
N GLU A 145 -14.00 27.87 24.02
CA GLU A 145 -13.87 28.10 25.48
C GLU A 145 -12.81 29.14 25.90
N GLU A 146 -12.11 29.82 24.98
CA GLU A 146 -11.19 30.91 25.35
C GLU A 146 -11.55 32.25 24.70
N ASP A 147 -12.35 33.03 25.43
CA ASP A 147 -12.47 34.50 25.47
C ASP A 147 -11.59 35.28 24.46
N ASN A 148 -12.04 35.54 23.22
CA ASN A 148 -11.68 36.75 22.45
C ASN A 148 -12.59 36.95 21.23
N GLU A 149 -13.27 38.10 21.19
CA GLU A 149 -14.43 38.39 20.35
C GLU A 149 -14.09 39.01 18.95
N GLU A 150 -12.85 38.97 18.45
CA GLU A 150 -12.44 39.88 17.36
C GLU A 150 -11.93 39.31 16.00
N ASP A 151 -11.76 38.00 15.74
CA ASP A 151 -11.03 37.56 14.51
C ASP A 151 -11.62 36.38 13.68
N LEU A 152 -12.94 36.34 13.44
CA LEU A 152 -13.59 35.27 12.65
C LEU A 152 -13.58 35.45 11.10
N GLU A 153 -13.07 36.55 10.54
CA GLU A 153 -13.11 36.80 9.09
C GLU A 153 -12.01 36.10 8.27
N GLY A 154 -10.95 35.58 8.91
CA GLY A 154 -9.82 34.95 8.21
C GLY A 154 -10.07 33.50 7.75
N ILE A 155 -10.91 32.74 8.47
CA ILE A 155 -10.99 31.28 8.35
C ILE A 155 -11.76 30.84 7.10
N HIS A 156 -12.78 31.59 6.68
CA HIS A 156 -13.60 31.24 5.51
C HIS A 156 -12.86 31.29 4.16
N LYS A 157 -11.79 32.09 4.04
CA LYS A 157 -11.02 32.22 2.79
C LYS A 157 -10.18 30.99 2.47
N ASN A 158 -9.62 30.34 3.49
CA ASN A 158 -8.70 29.21 3.28
C ASN A 158 -9.43 27.95 2.76
N ILE A 159 -10.71 27.76 3.10
CA ILE A 159 -11.53 26.63 2.62
C ILE A 159 -11.82 26.76 1.13
N GLU A 160 -12.19 27.96 0.69
CA GLU A 160 -12.52 28.21 -0.71
C GLU A 160 -11.29 28.11 -1.61
N GLU A 161 -10.11 28.45 -1.08
CA GLU A 161 -8.84 28.32 -1.78
C GLU A 161 -8.36 26.87 -1.85
N LEU A 162 -8.43 26.10 -0.74
CA LEU A 162 -8.04 24.68 -0.72
C LEU A 162 -8.94 23.81 -1.61
N ALA A 163 -10.25 24.07 -1.62
CA ALA A 163 -11.20 23.39 -2.50
C ALA A 163 -10.98 23.72 -3.99
N ARG A 164 -10.34 24.87 -4.29
CA ARG A 164 -10.09 25.36 -5.65
C ARG A 164 -8.72 24.95 -6.19
N THR A 165 -7.69 24.90 -5.35
CA THR A 165 -6.31 24.63 -5.78
C THR A 165 -5.86 23.20 -5.49
N GLY A 166 -6.44 22.54 -4.48
CA GLY A 166 -6.09 21.16 -4.12
C GLY A 166 -4.64 20.99 -3.63
N THR A 167 -3.95 22.07 -3.28
CA THR A 167 -2.57 22.09 -2.79
C THR A 167 -2.48 23.02 -1.58
N LEU A 168 -1.99 22.48 -0.47
CA LEU A 168 -1.72 23.20 0.78
C LEU A 168 -0.23 23.56 0.75
N GLU A 169 0.11 24.83 0.58
CA GLU A 169 1.50 25.30 0.66
C GLU A 169 1.93 25.30 2.13
N TYR A 170 2.72 24.30 2.51
CA TYR A 170 3.34 24.19 3.83
C TYR A 170 4.62 25.02 3.84
N ASP A 171 4.58 26.21 4.45
CA ASP A 171 5.77 27.05 4.65
C ASP A 171 6.59 26.48 5.82
N GLY A 172 7.47 25.54 5.51
CA GLY A 172 8.39 24.90 6.45
C GLY A 172 9.54 25.82 6.85
N SER A 173 9.25 26.82 7.69
CA SER A 173 10.29 27.63 8.34
C SER A 173 10.77 26.94 9.62
N SER A 174 11.77 26.08 9.48
CA SER A 174 12.49 25.43 10.59
C SER A 174 13.45 26.43 11.24
N SER A 175 13.05 26.98 12.39
CA SER A 175 13.93 27.76 13.26
C SER A 175 14.61 26.84 14.26
N GLU A 176 15.90 26.58 14.05
CA GLU A 176 16.76 25.92 15.03
C GLU A 176 17.02 26.86 16.20
N SER A 177 16.53 26.50 17.40
CA SER A 177 16.95 27.13 18.65
C SER A 177 17.23 26.05 19.69
N GLU A 178 18.49 25.94 20.09
CA GLU A 178 18.90 25.13 21.23
C GLU A 178 18.64 25.90 22.52
N SER A 179 17.77 25.37 23.37
CA SER A 179 17.61 25.84 24.75
C SER A 179 17.53 24.66 25.70
N ASP A 180 18.58 24.51 26.51
CA ASP A 180 18.57 23.72 27.74
C ASP A 180 17.59 24.36 28.73
N SER A 181 16.50 23.66 29.09
CA SER A 181 15.69 24.05 30.25
C SER A 181 15.18 22.84 31.03
N ASP A 182 15.57 22.80 32.30
CA ASP A 182 15.13 21.87 33.34
C ASP A 182 13.62 21.93 33.58
N SER A 183 13.01 20.74 33.64
CA SER A 183 11.91 20.34 34.53
C SER A 183 10.81 21.38 34.79
N SER A 184 9.82 21.47 33.88
CA SER A 184 8.48 22.00 34.17
C SER A 184 7.45 20.88 34.11
N SER A 185 6.57 20.85 35.11
CA SER A 185 5.42 19.97 35.25
C SER A 185 4.53 19.97 34.01
N ASP A 186 4.25 18.78 33.48
CA ASP A 186 3.30 18.49 32.41
C ASP A 186 1.87 18.88 32.82
N GLU A 187 1.53 20.17 32.69
CA GLU A 187 0.16 20.54 32.37
C GLU A 187 0.04 20.34 30.86
N GLU A 188 -0.41 19.15 30.45
CA GLU A 188 -0.76 18.84 29.07
C GLU A 188 -1.76 19.91 28.61
N ASP A 189 -1.29 20.78 27.72
CA ASP A 189 -2.12 21.76 27.02
C ASP A 189 -3.27 21.00 26.35
N PRO A 190 -4.53 21.16 26.80
CA PRO A 190 -5.66 20.37 26.31
C PRO A 190 -6.00 20.68 24.84
N THR A 191 -5.30 21.63 24.21
CA THR A 191 -5.33 21.84 22.75
C THR A 191 -4.35 20.94 22.01
N ALA A 192 -4.16 19.69 22.44
CA ALA A 192 -3.56 18.67 21.60
C ALA A 192 -4.29 18.68 20.25
N SER A 193 -3.60 19.16 19.20
CA SER A 193 -4.17 19.35 17.87
C SER A 193 -4.85 18.05 17.42
N TYR A 194 -6.17 18.12 17.28
CA TYR A 194 -7.04 17.02 16.85
C TYR A 194 -6.70 16.49 15.43
N ASP A 195 -5.69 17.07 14.78
CA ASP A 195 -5.30 16.85 13.39
C ASP A 195 -4.52 15.55 13.17
N ASN A 196 -3.89 14.99 14.21
CA ASN A 196 -2.92 13.88 14.04
C ASN A 196 -3.22 12.63 14.88
N GLU A 197 -4.44 12.46 15.38
CA GLU A 197 -4.78 11.32 16.26
C GLU A 197 -4.81 9.95 15.54
N PHE A 198 -5.10 9.92 14.24
CA PHE A 198 -5.19 8.69 13.45
C PHE A 198 -5.05 8.93 11.94
N ALA A 199 -4.79 7.87 11.18
CA ALA A 199 -4.70 7.96 9.72
C ALA A 199 -6.09 8.19 9.11
N PHE A 200 -6.20 9.23 8.28
CA PHE A 200 -7.44 9.59 7.63
C PHE A 200 -8.06 8.46 6.79
N PRO A 201 -9.39 8.40 6.64
CA PRO A 201 -10.03 7.47 5.73
C PRO A 201 -9.51 7.72 4.32
N GLY A 202 -8.89 6.72 3.69
CA GLY A 202 -8.11 6.94 2.48
C GLY A 202 -7.57 5.64 1.90
N PRO A 203 -6.43 5.67 1.20
CA PRO A 203 -5.89 4.47 0.58
C PRO A 203 -5.57 3.40 1.62
N THR A 204 -6.00 2.17 1.34
CA THR A 204 -5.73 1.00 2.20
C THR A 204 -4.42 0.35 1.80
N THR A 205 -3.82 -0.42 2.71
CA THR A 205 -2.66 -1.26 2.40
C THR A 205 -2.90 -2.12 1.15
N ALA A 206 -4.09 -2.70 1.00
CA ALA A 206 -4.47 -3.51 -0.17
C ALA A 206 -4.46 -2.73 -1.49
N MET A 207 -4.84 -1.45 -1.47
CA MET A 207 -4.72 -0.57 -2.64
C MET A 207 -3.25 -0.38 -3.04
N TYR A 208 -2.39 -0.04 -2.07
CA TYR A 208 -0.96 0.12 -2.30
C TYR A 208 -0.33 -1.17 -2.84
N GLU A 209 -0.65 -2.33 -2.26
CA GLU A 209 -0.18 -3.64 -2.72
C GLU A 209 -0.57 -3.92 -4.17
N THR A 210 -1.80 -3.57 -4.56
CA THR A 210 -2.30 -3.78 -5.92
C THR A 210 -1.52 -2.93 -6.93
N VAL A 211 -1.22 -1.68 -6.57
CA VAL A 211 -0.39 -0.79 -7.39
C VAL A 211 1.05 -1.30 -7.45
N LEU A 212 1.65 -1.66 -6.31
CA LEU A 212 3.02 -2.15 -6.20
C LEU A 212 3.23 -3.47 -6.99
N ASP A 213 2.31 -4.43 -6.89
CA ASP A 213 2.38 -5.68 -7.66
C ASP A 213 2.34 -5.42 -9.18
N SER A 214 1.53 -4.46 -9.59
CA SER A 214 1.46 -4.04 -10.99
C SER A 214 2.76 -3.37 -11.46
N LEU A 215 3.33 -2.46 -10.67
CA LEU A 215 4.64 -1.86 -10.95
C LEU A 215 5.74 -2.94 -11.03
N ALA A 216 5.68 -3.95 -10.14
CA ALA A 216 6.61 -5.07 -10.13
C ALA A 216 6.55 -5.93 -11.41
N CYS A 217 5.39 -5.99 -12.06
CA CYS A 217 5.22 -6.71 -13.32
C CYS A 217 5.69 -5.89 -14.54
N GLN A 218 5.61 -4.57 -14.45
CA GLN A 218 6.00 -3.68 -15.55
C GLN A 218 7.52 -3.45 -15.61
N GLY A 219 8.21 -3.47 -14.46
CA GLY A 219 9.66 -3.41 -14.37
C GLY A 219 10.27 -2.05 -14.79
N ARG A 220 9.56 -0.94 -14.52
CA ARG A 220 9.92 0.41 -15.01
C ARG A 220 9.98 1.53 -13.96
N VAL A 221 9.56 1.32 -12.71
CA VAL A 221 9.33 2.46 -11.78
C VAL A 221 9.85 2.17 -10.36
N ILE A 222 11.17 2.25 -10.15
CA ILE A 222 11.77 2.02 -8.82
C ILE A 222 11.36 3.12 -7.82
N HIS A 223 11.59 4.39 -8.17
CA HIS A 223 11.44 5.50 -7.21
C HIS A 223 10.02 5.61 -6.66
N ALA A 224 9.00 5.59 -7.53
CA ALA A 224 7.62 5.63 -7.08
C ALA A 224 7.24 4.43 -6.18
N SER A 225 7.91 3.28 -6.31
CA SER A 225 7.61 2.12 -5.46
C SER A 225 8.05 2.32 -4.00
N TRP A 226 9.13 3.08 -3.78
CA TRP A 226 9.58 3.41 -2.42
C TRP A 226 8.65 4.41 -1.75
N ASP A 227 8.24 5.45 -2.48
CA ASP A 227 7.31 6.47 -1.98
C ASP A 227 6.00 5.82 -1.51
N LEU A 228 5.45 4.88 -2.29
CA LEU A 228 4.26 4.12 -1.91
C LEU A 228 4.45 3.28 -0.64
N LEU A 229 5.64 2.71 -0.38
CA LEU A 229 5.90 2.01 0.88
C LEU A 229 6.00 3.00 2.05
N GLN A 230 6.63 4.16 1.85
CA GLN A 230 6.69 5.21 2.86
C GLN A 230 5.28 5.70 3.22
N ASP A 231 4.39 5.82 2.25
CA ASP A 231 2.98 6.15 2.52
C ASP A 231 2.30 5.08 3.38
N VAL A 232 2.49 3.79 3.07
CA VAL A 232 1.95 2.68 3.89
C VAL A 232 2.48 2.75 5.32
N LEU A 233 3.79 2.91 5.50
CA LEU A 233 4.43 2.98 6.82
C LEU A 233 4.04 4.25 7.59
N GLY A 234 3.91 5.39 6.91
CA GLY A 234 3.46 6.64 7.48
C GLY A 234 2.04 6.52 8.02
N ARG A 235 1.11 5.96 7.23
CA ARG A 235 -0.26 5.68 7.67
C ARG A 235 -0.31 4.69 8.83
N HIS A 236 0.52 3.64 8.77
CA HIS A 236 0.63 2.67 9.84
C HIS A 236 1.04 3.32 11.18
N ASN A 237 2.04 4.21 11.14
CA ASN A 237 2.54 4.93 12.30
C ASN A 237 1.51 5.93 12.84
N LEU A 238 0.79 6.64 11.98
CA LEU A 238 -0.30 7.53 12.38
C LEU A 238 -1.41 6.79 13.12
N ASP A 239 -1.67 5.53 12.78
CA ASP A 239 -2.64 4.69 13.49
C ASP A 239 -2.05 3.98 14.73
N GLY A 240 -0.88 4.39 15.23
CA GLY A 240 -0.30 3.86 16.47
C GLY A 240 0.80 2.81 16.27
N GLY A 241 1.27 2.61 15.03
CA GLY A 241 2.43 1.78 14.72
C GLY A 241 2.31 0.32 15.16
N ASP A 242 3.44 -0.36 15.32
CA ASP A 242 3.50 -1.80 15.62
C ASP A 242 2.80 -2.18 16.95
N GLU A 243 2.69 -1.23 17.89
CA GLU A 243 2.24 -1.49 19.26
C GLU A 243 0.75 -1.24 19.46
N PHE A 244 0.18 -0.22 18.81
CA PHE A 244 -1.19 0.25 19.09
C PHE A 244 -2.09 0.26 17.87
N ASN A 245 -1.59 -0.04 16.66
CA ASN A 245 -2.42 -0.02 15.47
C ASN A 245 -3.42 -1.17 15.42
N THR A 246 -4.69 -0.82 15.68
CA THR A 246 -5.85 -1.70 15.56
C THR A 246 -6.55 -1.62 14.21
N ASN A 247 -6.15 -0.70 13.33
CA ASN A 247 -6.77 -0.48 12.03
C ASN A 247 -6.22 -1.44 10.97
N GLU A 248 -7.00 -2.46 10.61
CA GLU A 248 -6.60 -3.44 9.59
C GLU A 248 -6.29 -2.81 8.22
N PHE A 249 -6.87 -1.64 7.91
CA PHE A 249 -6.69 -0.98 6.61
C PHE A 249 -5.34 -0.30 6.41
N THR A 250 -4.60 0.00 7.48
CA THR A 250 -3.29 0.70 7.42
C THR A 250 -2.13 -0.16 7.90
N ARG A 251 -2.41 -1.38 8.36
CA ARG A 251 -1.35 -2.31 8.77
C ARG A 251 -0.61 -2.82 7.54
N PRO A 252 0.72 -2.72 7.49
CA PRO A 252 1.49 -3.25 6.37
C PRO A 252 1.40 -4.77 6.35
N SER A 253 1.40 -5.36 5.17
CA SER A 253 1.53 -6.80 5.00
C SER A 253 2.89 -7.17 4.40
N VAL A 254 3.27 -8.45 4.49
CA VAL A 254 4.48 -8.97 3.81
C VAL A 254 4.42 -8.75 2.29
N LEU A 255 3.23 -8.62 1.71
CA LEU A 255 3.04 -8.39 0.27
C LEU A 255 3.55 -7.01 -0.14
N CYS A 256 3.39 -5.96 0.69
CA CYS A 256 3.95 -4.63 0.41
C CYS A 256 5.46 -4.73 0.19
N PHE A 257 6.17 -5.30 1.15
CA PHE A 257 7.62 -5.43 1.09
C PHE A 257 8.07 -6.35 -0.05
N ASN A 258 7.40 -7.50 -0.22
CA ASN A 258 7.72 -8.43 -1.30
C ASN A 258 7.49 -7.82 -2.68
N ALA A 259 6.47 -6.97 -2.85
CA ALA A 259 6.21 -6.29 -4.10
C ALA A 259 7.38 -5.36 -4.47
N LEU A 260 7.92 -4.58 -3.52
CA LEU A 260 9.10 -3.74 -3.77
C LEU A 260 10.35 -4.57 -4.11
N ILE A 261 10.63 -5.64 -3.36
CA ILE A 261 11.76 -6.52 -3.67
C ILE A 261 11.57 -7.15 -5.06
N ARG A 262 10.32 -7.47 -5.44
CA ARG A 262 9.97 -7.97 -6.77
C ARG A 262 10.11 -6.90 -7.86
N VAL A 263 9.81 -5.61 -7.59
CA VAL A 263 10.10 -4.50 -8.52
C VAL A 263 11.58 -4.50 -8.88
N ALA A 264 12.46 -4.55 -7.87
CA ALA A 264 13.89 -4.66 -8.09
C ALA A 264 14.26 -5.94 -8.85
N ALA A 265 13.72 -7.09 -8.42
CA ALA A 265 14.02 -8.38 -9.06
C ALA A 265 13.58 -8.43 -10.53
N ASN A 266 12.52 -7.71 -10.92
CA ASN A 266 11.94 -7.73 -12.27
C ASN A 266 12.36 -6.57 -13.16
N GLN A 267 12.97 -5.50 -12.63
CA GLN A 267 13.39 -4.36 -13.43
C GLN A 267 14.31 -4.81 -14.57
N LYS A 268 14.10 -4.21 -15.74
CA LYS A 268 14.92 -4.50 -16.92
C LYS A 268 16.32 -3.94 -16.72
N TYR A 269 17.30 -4.83 -16.74
CA TYR A 269 18.71 -4.48 -16.58
C TYR A 269 19.55 -5.28 -17.58
N ASP A 270 20.33 -4.57 -18.38
CA ASP A 270 21.36 -5.12 -19.26
C ASP A 270 22.71 -4.62 -18.76
N ALA A 271 23.52 -5.50 -18.16
CA ALA A 271 24.83 -5.13 -17.61
C ALA A 271 25.78 -4.45 -18.62
N LYS A 272 25.53 -4.55 -19.93
CA LYS A 272 26.32 -3.90 -20.97
C LYS A 272 25.79 -2.54 -21.40
N LYS A 273 24.52 -2.23 -21.13
CA LYS A 273 23.81 -1.06 -21.70
C LYS A 273 23.08 -0.20 -20.67
N SER A 274 22.67 -0.80 -19.56
CA SER A 274 21.93 -0.11 -18.50
C SER A 274 22.85 0.76 -17.66
N ASP A 275 22.25 1.79 -17.09
CA ASP A 275 22.93 2.69 -16.17
C ASP A 275 23.35 1.94 -14.90
N VAL A 276 24.53 2.28 -14.39
CA VAL A 276 25.00 1.85 -13.07
C VAL A 276 24.05 2.37 -11.99
N GLN A 277 23.46 3.55 -12.19
CA GLN A 277 22.48 4.13 -11.28
C GLN A 277 21.23 3.25 -11.15
N ASP A 278 20.71 2.71 -12.27
CA ASP A 278 19.56 1.80 -12.25
C ASP A 278 19.83 0.53 -11.43
N ARG A 279 21.03 -0.03 -11.57
CA ARG A 279 21.49 -1.16 -10.75
C ARG A 279 21.50 -0.80 -9.28
N ASP A 280 22.12 0.33 -8.94
CA ASP A 280 22.33 0.73 -7.54
C ASP A 280 21.00 1.08 -6.86
N HIS A 281 20.09 1.74 -7.56
CA HIS A 281 18.72 1.99 -7.09
C HIS A 281 17.93 0.69 -6.89
N ALA A 282 18.06 -0.30 -7.79
CA ALA A 282 17.36 -1.58 -7.64
C ALA A 282 17.87 -2.36 -6.42
N LEU A 283 19.19 -2.39 -6.24
CA LEU A 283 19.83 -3.02 -5.09
C LEU A 283 19.41 -2.31 -3.79
N LEU A 284 19.47 -0.98 -3.78
CA LEU A 284 19.06 -0.17 -2.64
C LEU A 284 17.60 -0.43 -2.28
N LEU A 285 16.69 -0.39 -3.26
CA LEU A 285 15.27 -0.68 -3.07
C LEU A 285 15.06 -2.06 -2.44
N ALA A 286 15.68 -3.11 -2.99
CA ALA A 286 15.50 -4.48 -2.51
C ALA A 286 16.00 -4.66 -1.06
N PHE A 287 17.19 -4.14 -0.75
CA PHE A 287 17.79 -4.32 0.57
C PHE A 287 17.17 -3.41 1.63
N GLN A 288 16.79 -2.17 1.29
CA GLN A 288 16.04 -1.30 2.21
C GLN A 288 14.65 -1.85 2.48
N SER A 289 13.95 -2.39 1.48
CA SER A 289 12.65 -3.03 1.69
C SER A 289 12.75 -4.26 2.59
N TYR A 290 13.83 -5.05 2.45
CA TYR A 290 14.07 -6.19 3.32
C TYR A 290 14.46 -5.77 4.75
N ASP A 291 15.24 -4.71 4.91
CA ASP A 291 15.58 -4.15 6.22
C ASP A 291 14.34 -3.60 6.93
N ALA A 292 13.50 -2.83 6.22
CA ALA A 292 12.22 -2.35 6.73
C ALA A 292 11.29 -3.51 7.15
N LEU A 293 11.22 -4.58 6.34
CA LEU A 293 10.50 -5.81 6.69
C LEU A 293 11.04 -6.46 7.96
N LYS A 294 12.36 -6.40 8.23
CA LYS A 294 12.97 -6.95 9.44
C LYS A 294 12.72 -6.10 10.68
N GLN A 295 12.49 -4.81 10.51
CA GLN A 295 12.20 -3.88 11.59
C GLN A 295 10.71 -3.87 11.97
N CYS A 296 9.82 -4.19 11.02
CA CYS A 296 8.38 -4.30 11.29
C CYS A 296 8.07 -5.53 12.14
N LYS A 297 7.44 -5.34 13.31
CA LYS A 297 7.07 -6.42 14.24
C LYS A 297 5.81 -7.18 13.82
N LEU A 298 5.00 -6.61 12.92
CA LEU A 298 3.71 -7.18 12.52
C LEU A 298 3.80 -8.28 11.48
N VAL A 299 4.88 -8.29 10.68
CA VAL A 299 5.02 -9.20 9.54
C VAL A 299 6.38 -9.88 9.55
N GLU A 300 6.42 -11.10 9.03
CA GLU A 300 7.64 -11.88 8.89
C GLU A 300 7.94 -12.15 7.42
N ALA A 301 9.23 -12.25 7.08
CA ALA A 301 9.65 -12.70 5.77
C ALA A 301 9.11 -14.10 5.44
N ASN A 302 8.88 -14.35 4.16
CA ASN A 302 8.43 -15.65 3.66
C ASN A 302 9.34 -16.18 2.54
N SER A 303 8.98 -17.32 1.95
CA SER A 303 9.77 -17.92 0.87
C SER A 303 9.88 -17.00 -0.35
N ALA A 304 8.84 -16.21 -0.66
CA ALA A 304 8.87 -15.27 -1.77
C ALA A 304 9.89 -14.14 -1.53
N THR A 305 10.01 -13.64 -0.29
CA THR A 305 11.03 -12.66 0.10
C THR A 305 12.43 -13.12 -0.31
N TYR A 306 12.81 -14.34 0.08
CA TYR A 306 14.12 -14.90 -0.24
C TYR A 306 14.29 -15.21 -1.73
N CYS A 307 13.23 -15.67 -2.41
CA CYS A 307 13.28 -15.86 -3.86
C CYS A 307 13.63 -14.55 -4.58
N TYR A 308 12.92 -13.46 -4.27
CA TYR A 308 13.13 -12.17 -4.95
C TYR A 308 14.49 -11.57 -4.60
N LEU A 309 14.96 -11.69 -3.35
CA LEU A 309 16.30 -11.24 -2.97
C LEU A 309 17.40 -12.00 -3.74
N LEU A 310 17.29 -13.32 -3.85
CA LEU A 310 18.26 -14.14 -4.59
C LEU A 310 18.24 -13.79 -6.10
N GLN A 311 17.06 -13.56 -6.68
CA GLN A 311 16.91 -13.11 -8.07
C GLN A 311 17.56 -11.74 -8.29
N THR A 312 17.33 -10.78 -7.39
CA THR A 312 17.99 -9.47 -7.39
C THR A 312 19.51 -9.61 -7.33
N VAL A 313 20.03 -10.42 -6.41
CA VAL A 313 21.48 -10.67 -6.30
C VAL A 313 22.04 -11.30 -7.58
N SER A 314 21.34 -12.28 -8.15
CA SER A 314 21.73 -12.93 -9.40
C SER A 314 21.81 -11.96 -10.57
N LYS A 315 20.87 -11.02 -10.65
CA LYS A 315 20.74 -10.07 -11.77
C LYS A 315 21.81 -8.99 -11.72
N TYR A 316 22.07 -8.42 -10.55
CA TYR A 316 22.84 -7.18 -10.42
C TYR A 316 24.29 -7.37 -9.98
N PHE A 317 24.63 -8.49 -9.34
CA PHE A 317 26.02 -8.79 -8.99
C PHE A 317 26.67 -9.68 -10.06
N PRO A 318 27.90 -9.36 -10.50
CA PRO A 318 28.64 -10.24 -11.38
C PRO A 318 29.06 -11.52 -10.64
N PRO A 319 29.24 -12.65 -11.37
CA PRO A 319 29.77 -13.89 -10.82
C PRO A 319 31.08 -13.63 -10.07
N SER A 320 31.07 -13.91 -8.78
CA SER A 320 32.17 -13.60 -7.87
C SER A 320 31.97 -14.28 -6.52
N LYS A 321 33.05 -14.40 -5.77
CA LYS A 321 33.00 -14.87 -4.38
C LYS A 321 32.09 -14.01 -3.50
N SER A 322 32.06 -12.70 -3.73
CA SER A 322 31.17 -11.78 -3.01
C SER A 322 29.70 -12.09 -3.29
N ARG A 323 29.31 -12.31 -4.55
CA ARG A 323 27.95 -12.74 -4.91
C ARG A 323 27.58 -14.04 -4.22
N GLY A 324 28.48 -15.04 -4.24
CA GLY A 324 28.28 -16.32 -3.57
C GLY A 324 28.10 -16.18 -2.06
N ASN A 325 28.90 -15.35 -1.39
CA ASN A 325 28.79 -15.08 0.05
C ASN A 325 27.43 -14.45 0.41
N ILE A 326 26.99 -13.44 -0.35
CA ILE A 326 25.70 -12.77 -0.13
C ILE A 326 24.56 -13.78 -0.32
N ALA A 327 24.55 -14.50 -1.44
CA ALA A 327 23.55 -15.51 -1.73
C ALA A 327 23.51 -16.61 -0.66
N HIS A 328 24.67 -17.11 -0.22
CA HIS A 328 24.75 -18.13 0.82
C HIS A 328 24.24 -17.61 2.18
N GLY A 329 24.49 -16.34 2.51
CA GLY A 329 23.91 -15.68 3.69
C GLY A 329 22.37 -15.69 3.67
N MET A 330 21.77 -15.28 2.54
CA MET A 330 20.32 -15.31 2.34
C MET A 330 19.75 -16.73 2.43
N TRP A 331 20.39 -17.70 1.77
CA TRP A 331 20.02 -19.11 1.81
C TRP A 331 20.06 -19.67 3.24
N HIS A 332 21.13 -19.40 3.98
CA HIS A 332 21.28 -19.83 5.36
C HIS A 332 20.18 -19.22 6.26
N GLN A 333 19.84 -17.96 6.04
CA GLN A 333 18.78 -17.28 6.78
C GLN A 333 17.40 -17.89 6.48
N ALA A 334 17.09 -18.20 5.22
CA ALA A 334 15.88 -18.91 4.82
C ALA A 334 15.80 -20.32 5.45
N CYS A 335 16.92 -21.05 5.47
CA CYS A 335 17.03 -22.36 6.13
C CYS A 335 16.75 -22.26 7.64
N THR A 336 17.30 -21.24 8.30
CA THR A 336 17.15 -21.04 9.76
C THR A 336 15.70 -20.70 10.13
N GLN A 337 15.03 -19.91 9.31
CA GLN A 337 13.61 -19.56 9.51
C GLN A 337 12.64 -20.67 9.04
N GLY A 338 13.15 -21.73 8.42
CA GLY A 338 12.30 -22.83 7.95
C GLY A 338 11.47 -22.48 6.70
N LEU A 339 11.94 -21.53 5.90
CA LEU A 339 11.22 -20.93 4.76
C LEU A 339 11.64 -21.50 3.39
N VAL A 340 12.42 -22.57 3.35
CA VAL A 340 12.88 -23.19 2.11
C VAL A 340 11.73 -23.97 1.45
N ASP A 341 11.42 -23.58 0.21
CA ASP A 341 10.56 -24.33 -0.71
C ASP A 341 11.31 -24.60 -2.03
N ASP A 342 10.64 -25.23 -3.00
CA ASP A 342 11.25 -25.56 -4.30
C ASP A 342 11.69 -24.30 -5.06
N SER A 343 10.98 -23.18 -4.90
CA SER A 343 11.30 -21.90 -5.54
C SER A 343 12.57 -21.29 -4.94
N VAL A 344 12.73 -21.33 -3.61
CA VAL A 344 13.95 -20.83 -2.93
C VAL A 344 15.16 -21.68 -3.30
N ILE A 345 15.01 -23.02 -3.37
CA ILE A 345 16.06 -23.92 -3.84
C ILE A 345 16.48 -23.53 -5.25
N GLN A 346 15.53 -23.40 -6.18
CA GLN A 346 15.82 -23.05 -7.56
C GLN A 346 16.49 -21.68 -7.67
N ALA A 347 15.97 -20.66 -6.98
CA ALA A 347 16.57 -19.32 -6.97
C ALA A 347 18.02 -19.33 -6.44
N TYR A 348 18.32 -20.18 -5.45
CA TYR A 348 19.67 -20.33 -4.92
C TYR A 348 20.62 -21.07 -5.88
N LEU A 349 20.12 -22.03 -6.65
CA LEU A 349 20.88 -22.66 -7.72
C LEU A 349 21.17 -21.65 -8.84
N ASP A 350 20.15 -20.88 -9.24
CA ASP A 350 20.25 -19.90 -10.32
C ASP A 350 21.27 -18.79 -10.02
N VAL A 351 21.26 -18.22 -8.81
CA VAL A 351 22.24 -17.17 -8.42
C VAL A 351 23.69 -17.65 -8.39
N ASN A 352 23.91 -18.96 -8.28
CA ASN A 352 25.22 -19.59 -8.35
C ASN A 352 25.57 -20.12 -9.75
N SER A 353 24.74 -19.80 -10.75
CA SER A 353 25.02 -20.06 -12.16
C SER A 353 25.17 -18.74 -12.93
N PRO A 354 26.34 -18.47 -13.55
CA PRO A 354 27.56 -19.27 -13.54
C PRO A 354 28.26 -19.26 -12.17
N SER A 355 29.26 -20.13 -11.99
CA SER A 355 29.96 -20.36 -10.71
C SER A 355 30.40 -19.07 -10.00
N ASN A 356 30.19 -19.05 -8.69
CA ASN A 356 30.65 -18.00 -7.77
C ASN A 356 31.95 -18.37 -7.03
N GLY A 357 32.51 -19.55 -7.29
CA GLY A 357 33.64 -20.12 -6.56
C GLY A 357 33.42 -21.60 -6.26
N SER A 358 34.51 -22.36 -6.21
CA SER A 358 34.47 -23.82 -6.03
C SER A 358 33.79 -24.25 -4.72
N GLU A 359 33.87 -23.42 -3.67
CA GLU A 359 33.23 -23.70 -2.39
C GLU A 359 31.69 -23.73 -2.49
N PHE A 360 31.10 -22.86 -3.32
CA PHE A 360 29.65 -22.82 -3.51
C PHE A 360 29.20 -23.95 -4.45
N ASP A 361 29.99 -24.23 -5.48
CA ASP A 361 29.73 -25.34 -6.40
C ASP A 361 29.76 -26.69 -5.67
N GLU A 362 30.76 -26.89 -4.81
CA GLU A 362 30.87 -28.09 -3.97
C GLU A 362 29.69 -28.19 -3.00
N TYR A 363 29.30 -27.08 -2.36
CA TYR A 363 28.12 -27.05 -1.51
C TYR A 363 26.85 -27.45 -2.28
N ILE A 364 26.61 -26.87 -3.44
CA ILE A 364 25.44 -27.17 -4.28
C ILE A 364 25.43 -28.64 -4.67
N LYS A 365 26.54 -29.15 -5.20
CA LYS A 365 26.68 -30.55 -5.61
C LYS A 365 26.38 -31.52 -4.46
N ASN A 366 26.91 -31.24 -3.28
CA ASN A 366 26.77 -32.12 -2.12
C ASN A 366 25.39 -32.01 -1.45
N HIS A 367 24.78 -30.81 -1.48
CA HIS A 367 23.63 -30.51 -0.64
C HIS A 367 22.33 -30.21 -1.37
N LEU A 368 22.34 -29.84 -2.65
CA LEU A 368 21.15 -29.30 -3.34
C LEU A 368 20.90 -29.85 -4.74
N GLU A 369 21.92 -30.31 -5.45
CA GLU A 369 21.75 -30.83 -6.81
C GLU A 369 20.76 -32.01 -6.84
N GLY A 370 19.74 -31.89 -7.69
CA GLY A 370 18.64 -32.86 -7.81
C GLY A 370 17.70 -32.94 -6.60
N LYS A 371 17.82 -32.03 -5.62
CA LYS A 371 16.96 -32.01 -4.44
C LYS A 371 15.71 -31.14 -4.66
N THR A 372 14.68 -31.50 -3.90
CA THR A 372 13.42 -30.77 -3.81
C THR A 372 13.17 -30.47 -2.34
N ARG A 373 12.13 -29.70 -2.04
CA ARG A 373 11.64 -29.45 -0.69
C ARG A 373 11.46 -30.74 0.13
N LYS A 374 11.09 -31.85 -0.51
CA LYS A 374 10.87 -33.14 0.17
C LYS A 374 12.16 -33.84 0.60
N SER A 375 13.30 -33.51 -0.01
CA SER A 375 14.58 -34.18 0.25
C SER A 375 15.58 -33.34 1.05
N VAL A 376 15.26 -32.08 1.32
CA VAL A 376 16.04 -31.23 2.24
C VAL A 376 15.62 -31.47 3.70
N PRO A 377 16.49 -31.15 4.69
CA PRO A 377 16.14 -31.26 6.11
C PRO A 377 14.80 -30.61 6.45
N GLN A 378 13.94 -31.34 7.17
CA GLN A 378 12.58 -30.89 7.49
C GLN A 378 12.55 -29.52 8.20
N LYS A 379 13.51 -29.27 9.10
CA LYS A 379 13.65 -27.98 9.81
C LYS A 379 13.77 -26.78 8.87
N TRP A 380 14.33 -26.96 7.67
CA TRP A 380 14.46 -25.89 6.68
C TRP A 380 13.14 -25.55 5.99
N THR A 381 12.12 -26.40 6.12
CA THR A 381 10.84 -26.25 5.39
C THR A 381 9.63 -26.14 6.31
N GLN A 382 9.83 -26.18 7.63
CA GLN A 382 8.76 -26.30 8.62
C GLN A 382 7.77 -25.13 8.58
N MET A 383 8.27 -23.91 8.30
CA MET A 383 7.46 -22.69 8.20
C MET A 383 6.97 -22.41 6.78
N SER A 384 7.61 -22.97 5.75
CA SER A 384 7.27 -22.74 4.34
C SER A 384 5.83 -23.12 3.94
N ARG A 385 5.10 -23.86 4.79
CA ARG A 385 3.65 -24.10 4.61
C ARG A 385 2.80 -23.05 5.32
N LYS A 386 3.16 -22.70 6.55
CA LYS A 386 2.42 -21.74 7.38
C LYS A 386 2.56 -20.32 6.85
N LEU A 387 3.77 -19.97 6.43
CA LEU A 387 4.13 -18.67 5.86
C LEU A 387 4.25 -18.77 4.34
N ARG A 388 3.67 -19.80 3.71
CA ARG A 388 3.65 -19.84 2.26
C ARG A 388 2.83 -18.64 1.79
N HIS A 389 3.32 -17.96 0.77
CA HIS A 389 2.40 -17.19 -0.06
C HIS A 389 1.49 -18.21 -0.77
N ASP A 390 0.35 -18.53 -0.18
CA ASP A 390 -0.75 -19.12 -0.93
C ASP A 390 -1.34 -17.97 -1.75
N PRO A 391 -1.50 -18.11 -3.08
CA PRO A 391 -2.23 -17.13 -3.88
C PRO A 391 -3.62 -16.82 -3.31
N LYS A 392 -4.23 -17.78 -2.59
CA LYS A 392 -5.53 -17.63 -1.94
C LYS A 392 -5.47 -16.97 -0.57
N ASP A 393 -4.34 -17.07 0.14
CA ASP A 393 -4.12 -16.45 1.46
C ASP A 393 -3.50 -15.05 1.34
N ALA A 394 -3.32 -14.53 0.12
CA ALA A 394 -2.86 -13.17 -0.16
C ALA A 394 -3.89 -12.08 0.19
N PHE A 395 -4.97 -12.47 0.87
CA PHE A 395 -6.09 -11.61 1.18
C PHE A 395 -6.41 -11.76 2.67
N TYR A 396 -6.20 -10.64 3.37
CA TYR A 396 -6.43 -10.37 4.80
C TYR A 396 -5.31 -10.77 5.76
#